data_AF-A0A2V7PWN3-F1
#
_entry.id   AF-A0A2V7PWN3-F1
#
_cell.length_a   1.000
_cell.length_b   1.000
_cell.length_c   1.000
_cell.angle_alpha   90.00
_cell.angle_beta   90.00
_cell.angle_gamma   90.00
#
_symmetry.space_group_name_H-M   'P 1'
#
loop_
_entity.id
_entity.type
_entity.pdbx_description
1 polymer ?
#
loop_
_entity_poly.entity_id
_entity_poly.type
_entity_poly.pdbx_seq_one_letter_code
_entity_poly.pdbx_strand_id
1 'polypeptide(L)'
;MIDRHGMVARRAARAILRDDDEADDAVQEGMLAAWRAIARYDPERPFRPWLMRIVVNAALDARRRSRVRQAEPIAETLESGGLGPDRMAEAALLRVRLDEGLASLPERQRIALVLFDAEGWGHADIAAALGVPEGTVRSYVFHARRAMRKVLGVLAEGMK
;
A
#
# COMPACT_ATOMS: atom_id res chain seq x y z
N MET A 1 -13.56 17.76 3.92
CA MET A 1 -13.66 16.50 4.70
C MET A 1 -13.20 15.26 3.89
N ILE A 2 -13.05 15.35 2.56
CA ILE A 2 -12.55 14.25 1.69
C ILE A 2 -10.99 14.20 1.66
N ASP A 3 -10.30 15.32 1.83
CA ASP A 3 -8.84 15.39 1.63
C ASP A 3 -7.99 14.55 2.60
N ARG A 4 -8.39 14.44 3.87
CA ARG A 4 -7.57 13.73 4.87
C ARG A 4 -7.61 12.21 4.67
N HIS A 5 -8.74 11.66 4.23
CA HIS A 5 -8.87 10.24 3.93
C HIS A 5 -8.35 9.89 2.53
N GLY A 6 -8.42 10.82 1.56
CA GLY A 6 -7.95 10.63 0.19
C GLY A 6 -6.46 10.28 0.10
N MET A 7 -5.58 10.98 0.83
CA MET A 7 -4.15 10.69 0.80
C MET A 7 -3.80 9.31 1.38
N VAL A 8 -4.41 8.93 2.50
CA VAL A 8 -4.23 7.60 3.13
C VAL A 8 -4.75 6.50 2.19
N ALA A 9 -5.91 6.74 1.59
CA ALA A 9 -6.55 5.86 0.62
C ALA A 9 -5.66 5.62 -0.61
N ARG A 10 -5.13 6.70 -1.19
CA ARG A 10 -4.23 6.65 -2.35
C ARG A 10 -2.93 5.93 -2.02
N ARG A 11 -2.31 6.17 -0.86
CA ARG A 11 -1.08 5.47 -0.45
C ARG A 11 -1.31 3.97 -0.26
N ALA A 12 -2.44 3.58 0.35
CA ALA A 12 -2.82 2.18 0.46
C ALA A 12 -3.07 1.53 -0.91
N ALA A 13 -3.79 2.21 -1.81
CA ALA A 13 -4.06 1.72 -3.16
C ALA A 13 -2.77 1.59 -3.99
N ARG A 14 -1.87 2.57 -3.91
CA ARG A 14 -0.55 2.52 -4.58
C ARG A 14 0.32 1.37 -4.07
N ALA A 15 0.26 1.04 -2.78
CA ALA A 15 0.95 -0.13 -2.25
C ALA A 15 0.45 -1.46 -2.83
N ILE A 16 -0.78 -1.50 -3.34
CA ILE A 16 -1.40 -2.68 -3.96
C ILE A 16 -1.13 -2.69 -5.47
N LEU A 17 -1.43 -1.58 -6.14
CA LEU A 17 -1.48 -1.49 -7.60
C LEU A 17 -0.14 -1.11 -8.24
N ARG A 18 0.72 -0.39 -7.52
CA ARG A 18 2.01 0.12 -8.02
C ARG A 18 1.90 1.03 -9.25
N ASP A 19 0.71 1.50 -9.58
CA ASP A 19 0.42 2.44 -10.65
C ASP A 19 -0.41 3.59 -10.06
N ASP A 20 -0.08 4.83 -10.41
CA ASP A 20 -0.71 6.01 -9.81
C ASP A 20 -2.13 6.25 -10.34
N ASP A 21 -2.38 5.92 -11.60
CA ASP A 21 -3.68 6.09 -12.25
C ASP A 21 -4.65 4.98 -11.82
N GLU A 22 -4.20 3.71 -11.82
CA GLU A 22 -4.99 2.60 -11.28
C GLU A 22 -5.30 2.83 -9.80
N ALA A 23 -4.36 3.42 -9.04
CA ALA A 23 -4.59 3.74 -7.64
C ALA A 23 -5.65 4.83 -7.45
N ASP A 24 -5.62 5.89 -8.25
CA ASP A 24 -6.63 6.95 -8.22
C ASP A 24 -8.01 6.41 -8.61
N ASP A 25 -8.09 5.56 -9.63
CA ASP A 25 -9.32 4.88 -10.03
C ASP A 25 -9.86 3.97 -8.94
N ALA A 26 -9.01 3.17 -8.29
CA ALA A 26 -9.42 2.30 -7.19
C ALA A 26 -9.90 3.08 -5.96
N VAL A 27 -9.29 4.23 -5.67
CA VAL A 27 -9.76 5.13 -4.61
C VAL A 27 -11.12 5.69 -4.96
N GLN A 28 -11.33 6.16 -6.19
CA GLN A 28 -12.62 6.66 -6.65
C GLN A 28 -13.71 5.58 -6.59
N GLU A 29 -13.42 4.39 -7.13
CA GLU A 29 -14.32 3.23 -7.09
C GLU A 29 -14.67 2.85 -5.64
N GLY A 30 -13.67 2.81 -4.76
CA GLY A 30 -13.84 2.55 -3.33
C GLY A 30 -14.69 3.61 -2.62
N MET A 31 -14.48 4.90 -2.92
CA MET A 31 -15.26 6.00 -2.36
C MET A 31 -16.72 5.96 -2.82
N LEU A 32 -16.97 5.66 -4.10
CA LEU A 32 -18.33 5.46 -4.63
C LEU A 32 -19.02 4.26 -3.99
N ALA A 33 -18.30 3.15 -3.80
CA ALA A 33 -18.82 1.99 -3.09
C ALA A 33 -19.13 2.30 -1.61
N ALA A 34 -18.27 3.08 -0.95
CA ALA A 34 -18.51 3.54 0.42
C ALA A 34 -19.74 4.44 0.49
N TRP A 35 -19.90 5.39 -0.45
CA TRP A 35 -21.10 6.22 -0.53
C TRP A 35 -22.38 5.40 -0.69
N ARG A 36 -22.36 4.33 -1.49
CA ARG A 36 -23.50 3.40 -1.64
C ARG A 36 -23.77 2.57 -0.38
N ALA A 37 -22.73 2.25 0.38
CA ALA A 37 -22.82 1.44 1.59
C ALA A 37 -23.07 2.24 2.87
N ILE A 38 -22.93 3.57 2.83
CA ILE A 38 -22.98 4.44 4.03
C ILE A 38 -24.31 4.34 4.77
N ALA A 39 -25.42 4.13 4.07
CA ALA A 39 -26.75 3.98 4.68
C ALA A 39 -26.86 2.73 5.57
N ARG A 40 -25.95 1.76 5.42
CA ARG A 40 -25.88 0.51 6.20
C ARG A 40 -24.69 0.49 7.16
N TYR A 41 -23.93 1.59 7.23
CA TYR A 41 -22.80 1.69 8.13
C TYR A 41 -23.29 1.84 9.58
N ASP A 42 -22.69 1.06 10.47
CA ASP A 42 -22.93 1.05 11.91
C ASP A 42 -22.08 2.16 12.57
N PRO A 43 -22.69 3.25 13.07
CA PRO A 43 -21.97 4.39 13.65
C PRO A 43 -21.19 4.05 14.93
N GLU A 44 -21.51 2.94 15.60
CA GLU A 44 -20.79 2.46 16.79
C GLU A 44 -19.39 1.92 16.44
N ARG A 45 -19.13 1.67 15.15
CA ARG A 45 -17.82 1.22 14.65
C ARG A 45 -17.00 2.39 14.13
N PRO A 46 -15.66 2.39 14.24
CA PRO A 46 -14.84 3.44 13.66
C PRO A 46 -15.00 3.57 12.14
N PHE A 47 -15.24 4.80 11.65
CA PHE A 47 -15.50 5.08 10.23
C PHE A 47 -14.29 4.79 9.32
N ARG A 48 -13.08 5.19 9.76
CA ARG A 48 -11.87 5.10 8.95
C ARG A 48 -11.52 3.65 8.56
N PRO A 49 -11.48 2.67 9.48
CA PRO A 49 -11.26 1.26 9.12
C PRO A 49 -12.31 0.71 8.15
N TRP A 50 -13.58 1.07 8.34
CA TRP A 50 -14.67 0.65 7.45
C TRP A 50 -14.46 1.18 6.03
N LEU A 51 -14.24 2.49 5.87
CA LEU A 51 -14.01 3.12 4.58
C LEU A 51 -12.79 2.53 3.88
N MET A 52 -11.71 2.38 4.63
CA MET A 52 -10.46 1.93 4.04
C MET A 52 -10.47 0.45 3.67
N ARG A 53 -11.24 -0.40 4.36
CA ARG A 53 -11.49 -1.77 3.90
C ARG A 53 -12.11 -1.79 2.50
N ILE A 54 -13.04 -0.87 2.23
CA ILE A 54 -13.70 -0.76 0.92
C ILE A 54 -12.67 -0.35 -0.15
N VAL A 55 -11.84 0.65 0.14
CA VAL A 55 -10.77 1.08 -0.80
C VAL A 55 -9.73 -0.01 -1.05
N VAL A 56 -9.26 -0.68 0.00
CA VAL A 56 -8.27 -1.77 -0.13
C VAL A 56 -8.84 -2.92 -0.94
N ASN A 57 -10.11 -3.28 -0.73
CA ASN A 57 -10.77 -4.30 -1.54
C ASN A 57 -10.88 -3.88 -3.01
N ALA A 58 -11.28 -2.64 -3.31
CA ALA A 58 -11.34 -2.12 -4.67
C ALA A 58 -9.96 -2.19 -5.37
N ALA A 59 -8.89 -1.83 -4.66
CA ALA A 59 -7.53 -1.93 -5.19
C ALA A 59 -7.08 -3.38 -5.40
N LEU A 60 -7.41 -4.31 -4.49
CA LEU A 60 -7.14 -5.74 -4.66
C LEU A 60 -7.90 -6.33 -5.85
N ASP A 61 -9.13 -5.90 -6.08
CA ASP A 61 -9.97 -6.33 -7.19
C ASP A 61 -9.48 -5.76 -8.53
N ALA A 62 -9.09 -4.48 -8.58
CA ALA A 62 -8.42 -3.88 -9.73
C ALA A 62 -7.12 -4.62 -10.09
N ARG A 63 -6.29 -4.95 -9.09
CA ARG A 63 -5.04 -5.71 -9.31
C ARG A 63 -5.32 -7.12 -9.84
N ARG A 64 -6.35 -7.79 -9.31
CA ARG A 64 -6.76 -9.12 -9.80
C ARG A 64 -7.20 -9.05 -11.26
N ARG A 65 -8.00 -8.05 -11.64
CA ARG A 65 -8.40 -7.81 -13.03
C ARG A 65 -7.19 -7.53 -13.93
N SER A 66 -6.24 -6.72 -13.47
CA SER A 66 -5.01 -6.40 -14.21
C SER A 66 -4.15 -7.65 -14.45
N ARG A 67 -3.94 -8.51 -13.43
CA ARG A 67 -3.21 -9.78 -13.58
C ARG A 67 -3.85 -10.77 -14.56
N VAL A 68 -5.18 -10.78 -14.64
CA VAL A 68 -5.89 -11.61 -15.63
C VAL A 68 -5.69 -11.07 -17.05
N ARG A 69 -5.60 -9.75 -17.23
CA ARG A 69 -5.31 -9.10 -18.52
C ARG A 69 -3.85 -9.24 -18.95
N GLN A 70 -2.91 -9.22 -18.01
CA GLN A 70 -1.45 -9.36 -18.25
C GLN A 70 -0.98 -10.82 -18.43
N ALA A 71 -1.87 -11.77 -18.67
CA ALA A 71 -1.50 -13.13 -19.07
C ALA A 71 -0.90 -13.19 -20.51
N GLU A 72 -0.78 -12.06 -21.20
CA GLU A 72 0.10 -11.84 -22.36
C GLU A 72 1.33 -11.00 -21.93
N PRO A 73 2.54 -11.31 -22.43
CA PRO A 73 3.77 -10.80 -21.85
C PRO A 73 3.96 -9.31 -22.21
N ILE A 74 3.75 -8.44 -21.23
CA ILE A 74 4.30 -7.08 -21.26
C ILE A 74 5.03 -6.86 -19.93
N ALA A 75 6.35 -6.77 -20.02
CA ALA A 75 7.20 -6.32 -18.94
C ALA A 75 7.06 -4.80 -18.81
N GLU A 76 6.20 -4.33 -17.91
CA GLU A 76 6.15 -2.92 -17.54
C GLU A 76 7.21 -2.62 -16.48
N THR A 77 8.27 -1.98 -16.94
CA THR A 77 9.28 -1.28 -16.15
C THR A 77 8.62 -0.05 -15.52
N LEU A 78 8.70 0.06 -14.19
CA LEU A 78 8.31 1.27 -13.47
C LEU A 78 9.24 2.42 -13.84
N GLU A 79 8.68 3.46 -14.48
CA GLU A 79 9.38 4.72 -14.70
C GLU A 79 9.51 5.48 -13.37
N SER A 80 10.76 5.69 -12.95
CA SER A 80 11.13 6.60 -11.86
C SER A 80 11.31 8.01 -12.45
N GLY A 81 10.38 8.92 -12.12
CA GLY A 81 10.51 10.33 -12.46
C GLY A 81 11.73 10.96 -11.78
N GLY A 82 12.72 11.37 -12.58
CA GLY A 82 14.00 11.90 -12.11
C GLY A 82 13.94 13.36 -11.66
N LEU A 83 14.78 13.70 -10.66
CA LEU A 83 15.19 15.07 -10.31
C LEU A 83 16.58 15.06 -9.63
N GLY A 84 17.48 15.99 -9.99
CA GLY A 84 18.74 16.32 -9.28
C GLY A 84 18.79 17.81 -8.88
N PRO A 85 19.89 18.36 -8.29
CA PRO A 85 21.13 17.75 -7.81
C PRO A 85 21.46 17.94 -6.29
N ASP A 86 22.32 17.03 -5.80
CA ASP A 86 23.32 17.08 -4.72
C ASP A 86 22.99 17.27 -3.22
N ARG A 87 21.77 17.63 -2.83
CA ARG A 87 21.22 17.19 -1.50
C ARG A 87 19.97 16.34 -1.61
N MET A 88 19.40 16.31 -2.81
CA MET A 88 18.32 15.40 -3.20
C MET A 88 18.82 13.98 -3.47
N ALA A 89 20.13 13.78 -3.67
CA ALA A 89 20.70 12.48 -4.05
C ALA A 89 20.51 11.40 -2.97
N GLU A 90 20.73 11.73 -1.70
CA GLU A 90 20.60 10.75 -0.60
C GLU A 90 19.12 10.41 -0.31
N ALA A 91 18.24 11.42 -0.31
CA ALA A 91 16.80 11.21 -0.15
C ALA A 91 16.21 10.46 -1.35
N ALA A 92 16.66 10.75 -2.57
CA ALA A 92 16.26 10.03 -3.77
C ALA A 92 16.79 8.58 -3.75
N LEU A 93 18.04 8.36 -3.35
CA LEU A 93 18.62 7.03 -3.23
C LEU A 93 17.90 6.21 -2.15
N LEU A 94 17.62 6.79 -0.99
CA LEU A 94 16.82 6.16 0.05
C LEU A 94 15.42 5.80 -0.47
N ARG A 95 14.80 6.70 -1.25
CA ARG A 95 13.48 6.46 -1.84
C ARG A 95 13.50 5.31 -2.85
N VAL A 96 14.48 5.27 -3.75
CA VAL A 96 14.68 4.16 -4.69
C VAL A 96 14.85 2.85 -3.93
N ARG A 97 15.66 2.81 -2.87
CA ARG A 97 15.85 1.60 -2.05
C ARG A 97 14.61 1.19 -1.26
N LEU A 98 13.84 2.16 -0.77
CA LEU A 98 12.54 1.90 -0.14
C LEU A 98 11.58 1.26 -1.15
N ASP A 99 11.53 1.80 -2.37
CA ASP A 99 10.67 1.28 -3.44
C ASP A 99 11.11 -0.12 -3.88
N GLU A 100 12.41 -0.37 -4.06
CA GLU A 100 12.98 -1.69 -4.31
C GLU A 100 12.65 -2.68 -3.18
N GLY A 101 12.85 -2.25 -1.93
CA GLY A 101 12.56 -3.07 -0.75
C GLY A 101 11.09 -3.46 -0.70
N LEU A 102 10.18 -2.50 -0.87
CA LEU A 102 8.75 -2.76 -0.90
C LEU A 102 8.37 -3.66 -2.09
N ALA A 103 8.95 -3.44 -3.27
CA ALA A 103 8.70 -4.24 -4.45
C ALA A 103 9.10 -5.72 -4.26
N SER A 104 10.13 -5.99 -3.46
CA SER A 104 10.61 -7.34 -3.15
C SER A 104 9.72 -8.14 -2.19
N LEU A 105 8.83 -7.46 -1.45
CA LEU A 105 7.98 -8.10 -0.46
C LEU A 105 6.83 -8.88 -1.12
N PRO A 106 6.43 -10.03 -0.54
CA PRO A 106 5.15 -10.63 -0.85
C PRO A 106 4.01 -9.63 -0.65
N GLU A 107 3.03 -9.64 -1.56
CA GLU A 107 1.95 -8.64 -1.63
C GLU A 107 1.28 -8.36 -0.28
N ARG A 108 0.82 -9.40 0.42
CA ARG A 108 0.16 -9.26 1.72
C ARG A 108 1.08 -8.70 2.81
N GLN A 109 2.38 -8.97 2.74
CA GLN A 109 3.37 -8.43 3.67
C GLN A 109 3.62 -6.94 3.39
N ARG A 110 3.74 -6.55 2.11
CA ARG A 110 3.86 -5.15 1.69
C ARG A 110 2.66 -4.33 2.16
N ILE A 111 1.44 -4.81 1.89
CA ILE A 111 0.21 -4.10 2.26
C ILE A 111 0.13 -3.96 3.78
N ALA A 112 0.38 -5.04 4.53
CA ALA A 112 0.37 -4.99 5.99
C ALA A 112 1.41 -4.00 6.54
N LEU A 113 2.62 -3.96 5.96
CA LEU A 113 3.66 -3.03 6.35
C LEU A 113 3.25 -1.57 6.12
N VAL A 114 2.75 -1.23 4.93
CA VAL A 114 2.34 0.16 4.62
C VAL A 114 1.19 0.59 5.51
N LEU A 115 0.15 -0.24 5.65
CA LEU A 115 -0.99 0.10 6.49
C LEU A 115 -0.60 0.28 7.96
N PHE A 116 0.32 -0.54 8.47
CA PHE A 116 0.77 -0.47 9.86
C PHE A 116 1.78 0.68 10.08
N ASP A 117 2.90 0.69 9.38
CA ASP A 117 4.04 1.60 9.65
C ASP A 117 3.87 2.99 9.03
N ALA A 118 3.27 3.09 7.84
CA ALA A 118 3.10 4.39 7.17
C ALA A 118 1.75 5.04 7.50
N GLU A 119 0.68 4.24 7.64
CA GLU A 119 -0.68 4.75 7.85
C GLU A 119 -1.20 4.56 9.29
N GLY A 120 -0.45 3.91 10.18
CA GLY A 120 -0.75 3.80 11.61
C GLY A 120 -1.96 2.94 11.96
N TRP A 121 -2.29 1.93 11.15
CA TRP A 121 -3.45 1.07 11.41
C TRP A 121 -3.21 0.04 12.51
N GLY A 122 -4.27 -0.35 13.21
CA GLY A 122 -4.24 -1.49 14.13
C GLY A 122 -4.19 -2.83 13.39
N HIS A 123 -3.61 -3.85 14.03
CA HIS A 123 -3.54 -5.20 13.47
C HIS A 123 -4.93 -5.78 13.16
N ALA A 124 -5.92 -5.55 14.03
CA ALA A 124 -7.29 -6.00 13.85
C ALA A 124 -7.97 -5.38 12.61
N ASP A 125 -7.71 -4.10 12.33
CA ASP A 125 -8.28 -3.41 11.17
C ASP A 125 -7.67 -3.93 9.87
N ILE A 126 -6.35 -4.15 9.86
CA ILE A 126 -5.65 -4.75 8.72
C ILE A 126 -6.13 -6.18 8.49
N ALA A 127 -6.36 -6.95 9.56
CA ALA A 127 -6.87 -8.31 9.50
C ALA A 127 -8.25 -8.36 8.84
N ALA A 128 -9.16 -7.47 9.25
CA ALA A 128 -10.47 -7.33 8.67
C ALA A 128 -10.43 -6.86 7.20
N ALA A 129 -9.49 -5.99 6.84
CA ALA A 129 -9.31 -5.54 5.46
C ALA A 129 -8.75 -6.63 4.54
N LEU A 130 -7.77 -7.41 5.02
CA LEU A 130 -7.11 -8.45 4.23
C LEU A 130 -7.84 -9.81 4.27
N GLY A 131 -8.85 -9.97 5.13
CA GLY A 131 -9.58 -11.22 5.33
C GLY A 131 -8.72 -12.33 5.92
N VAL A 132 -7.85 -12.01 6.89
CA VAL A 132 -6.93 -12.95 7.56
C VAL A 132 -6.98 -12.80 9.08
N PRO A 133 -6.51 -13.79 9.86
CA PRO A 133 -6.40 -13.64 11.32
C PRO A 133 -5.44 -12.53 11.74
N GLU A 134 -5.71 -11.88 12.88
CA GLU A 134 -4.85 -10.80 13.41
C GLU A 134 -3.41 -11.27 13.69
N GLY A 135 -3.24 -12.51 14.17
CA GLY A 135 -1.93 -13.12 14.35
C GLY A 135 -1.13 -13.22 13.04
N THR A 136 -1.81 -13.46 11.91
CA THR A 136 -1.19 -13.49 10.58
C THR A 136 -0.68 -12.12 10.17
N VAL A 137 -1.42 -11.04 10.48
CA VAL A 137 -0.97 -9.66 10.22
C VAL A 137 0.31 -9.35 10.99
N ARG A 138 0.38 -9.73 12.28
CA ARG A 138 1.60 -9.54 13.08
C ARG A 138 2.81 -10.21 12.44
N SER A 139 2.65 -11.46 11.98
CA SER A 139 3.68 -12.17 11.23
C SER A 139 4.04 -11.46 9.91
N TYR A 140 3.05 -10.98 9.16
CA TYR A 140 3.29 -10.22 7.93
C TYR A 140 4.13 -8.97 8.17
N VAL A 141 3.76 -8.13 9.15
CA VAL A 141 4.51 -6.93 9.52
C VAL A 141 5.93 -7.30 9.99
N PHE A 142 6.07 -8.35 10.81
CA PHE A 142 7.37 -8.80 11.28
C PHE A 142 8.30 -9.22 10.13
N HIS A 143 7.81 -10.06 9.21
CA HIS A 143 8.59 -10.54 8.07
C HIS A 143 8.92 -9.40 7.10
N ALA A 144 7.95 -8.51 6.84
CA ALA A 144 8.15 -7.32 6.02
C ALA A 144 9.26 -6.42 6.58
N ARG A 145 9.19 -6.06 7.87
CA ARG A 145 10.23 -5.26 8.54
C ARG A 145 11.59 -5.94 8.51
N ARG A 146 11.64 -7.27 8.67
CA ARG A 146 12.90 -8.03 8.60
C ARG A 146 13.51 -7.97 7.20
N ALA A 147 12.70 -8.09 6.15
CA ALA A 147 13.16 -7.97 4.77
C ALA A 147 13.60 -6.53 4.44
N MET A 148 12.81 -5.52 4.81
CA MET A 148 13.16 -4.11 4.63
C MET A 148 14.47 -3.75 5.32
N ARG A 149 14.70 -4.24 6.56
CA ARG A 149 15.98 -4.02 7.26
C ARG A 149 17.18 -4.61 6.52
N LYS A 150 17.02 -5.71 5.77
CA LYS A 150 18.13 -6.24 4.96
C LYS A 150 18.43 -5.34 3.77
N VAL A 151 17.40 -4.83 3.09
CA VAL A 151 17.55 -3.94 1.94
C VAL A 151 18.11 -2.58 2.36
N LEU A 152 17.63 -2.03 3.48
CA LEU A 152 18.04 -0.73 3.99
C LEU A 152 19.32 -0.80 4.83
N GLY A 153 19.61 -1.92 5.49
CA GLY A 153 20.82 -2.10 6.31
C GLY A 153 22.11 -2.05 5.48
N VAL A 154 22.04 -2.43 4.20
CA VAL A 154 23.15 -2.28 3.23
C VAL A 154 23.54 -0.81 3.04
N LEU A 155 22.63 0.16 3.25
CA LEU A 155 22.96 1.59 3.19
C LEU A 155 23.83 2.05 4.36
N ALA A 156 23.59 1.55 5.56
CA ALA A 156 24.36 1.94 6.75
C ALA A 156 25.82 1.46 6.71
N GLU A 157 26.10 0.41 5.93
CA GLU A 157 27.45 -0.13 5.72
C GLU A 157 28.18 0.51 4.52
N GLY A 158 27.45 0.91 3.47
CA GLY A 158 28.03 1.60 2.30
C GLY A 158 28.25 3.11 2.45
N MET A 159 27.80 3.70 3.57
CA MET A 159 27.99 5.12 3.93
C MET A 159 29.13 5.34 4.95
N LYS A 160 29.83 4.28 5.36
CA LYS A 160 31.07 4.36 6.14
C LYS A 160 32.28 4.42 5.23
#